data_AF-A0A0Q6B9I6-F1
#
_entry.id   AF-A0A0Q6B9I6-F1
#
_cell.length_a   1.000
_cell.length_b   1.000
_cell.length_c   1.000
_cell.angle_alpha   90.00
_cell.angle_beta   90.00
_cell.angle_gamma   90.00
#
_symmetry.space_group_name_H-M   'P 1'
#
loop_
_entity.id
_entity.type
_entity.pdbx_description
1 polymer ?
#
loop_
_entity_poly.entity_id
_entity_poly.type
_entity_poly.pdbx_seq_one_letter_code
_entity_poly.pdbx_strand_id
1 'polypeptide(L)'
;MDNISSVPHPIFTGKTIRLPSAGKLKWLGGNLAFDYPISEDVIDDEGNWLSIGLEEVLSRLNDFEGHRGSVSMAENLLDRAFTAYEFGLMTDEEKAAFENYVRKRVKGINSLNMVKNGLLADFKHVNRIFLGN
;
A
#
# COMPACT_ATOMS: atom_id res chain seq x y z
N MET A 1 12.85 29.37 -4.75
CA MET A 1 13.67 28.42 -3.98
C MET A 1 12.72 27.76 -3.01
N ASP A 2 12.36 26.50 -3.25
CA ASP A 2 11.52 25.78 -2.31
C ASP A 2 12.34 25.55 -1.05
N ASN A 3 11.88 26.08 0.08
CA ASN A 3 12.47 25.77 1.38
C ASN A 3 12.22 24.28 1.64
N ILE A 4 13.23 23.46 1.38
CA ILE A 4 13.16 22.02 1.67
C ILE A 4 13.24 21.87 3.19
N SER A 5 12.10 21.61 3.82
CA SER A 5 12.04 21.28 5.25
C SER A 5 12.58 19.87 5.49
N SER A 6 13.34 19.69 6.57
CA SER A 6 13.91 18.40 6.95
C SER A 6 14.01 18.28 8.48
N VAL A 7 13.86 17.07 8.99
CA VAL A 7 14.03 16.75 10.41
C VAL A 7 15.20 15.79 10.62
N PRO A 8 15.82 15.74 11.82
CA PRO A 8 16.80 14.71 12.15
C PRO A 8 16.23 13.30 11.99
N HIS A 9 17.04 12.37 11.48
CA HIS A 9 16.68 10.95 11.49
C HIS A 9 16.83 10.42 12.93
N PRO A 10 15.80 9.80 13.54
CA PRO A 10 15.83 9.43 14.95
C PRO A 10 16.73 8.22 15.23
N ILE A 11 16.95 7.37 14.23
CA ILE A 11 17.85 6.21 14.34
C ILE A 11 19.27 6.53 13.85
N PHE A 12 19.44 7.20 12.71
CA PHE A 12 20.75 7.45 12.11
C PHE A 12 21.27 8.84 12.45
N THR A 13 22.10 8.93 13.49
CA THR A 13 22.74 10.18 13.93
C THR A 13 23.45 10.92 12.78
N GLY A 14 23.22 12.23 12.69
CA GLY A 14 23.82 13.08 11.64
C GLY A 14 23.17 12.95 10.27
N LYS A 15 22.09 12.16 10.13
CA LYS A 15 21.24 12.12 8.94
C LYS A 15 19.98 12.94 9.15
N THR A 16 19.41 13.44 8.06
CA THR A 16 18.12 14.13 8.05
C THR A 16 17.17 13.44 7.09
N ILE A 17 15.88 13.58 7.35
CA ILE A 17 14.80 13.13 6.50
C ILE A 17 14.15 14.38 5.93
N ARG A 18 14.15 14.48 4.60
CA ARG A 18 13.35 15.48 3.89
C ARG A 18 11.87 15.21 4.15
N LEU A 19 11.15 16.24 4.58
CA LEU A 19 9.70 16.19 4.78
C LEU A 19 8.96 16.11 3.43
N PRO A 20 7.80 15.45 3.38
CA PRO A 20 6.94 15.44 2.19
C PRO A 20 6.32 16.82 1.95
N SER A 21 5.64 16.96 0.81
CA SER A 21 4.86 18.15 0.47
C SER A 21 3.66 18.34 1.43
N ALA A 22 3.08 19.54 1.46
CA ALA A 22 1.97 19.84 2.38
C ALA A 22 0.81 18.85 2.27
N GLY A 23 0.34 18.32 3.41
CA GLY A 23 -0.70 17.30 3.51
C GLY A 23 -0.32 15.92 3.00
N LYS A 24 0.96 15.66 2.72
CA LYS A 24 1.46 14.37 2.23
C LYS A 24 2.17 13.58 3.31
N LEU A 25 2.30 12.28 3.06
CA LEU A 25 3.01 11.32 3.87
C LEU A 25 4.25 10.84 3.14
N LYS A 26 5.34 10.67 3.89
CA LYS A 26 6.51 9.95 3.43
C LYS A 26 6.62 8.62 4.16
N TRP A 27 6.67 7.55 3.37
CA TRP A 27 6.86 6.20 3.89
C TRP A 27 8.30 5.97 4.34
N LEU A 28 8.47 5.41 5.54
CA LEU A 28 9.78 5.11 6.12
C LEU A 28 10.06 3.60 6.13
N GLY A 29 9.02 2.78 6.24
CA GLY A 29 9.11 1.33 6.33
C GLY A 29 7.87 0.73 7.00
N GLY A 30 7.86 -0.58 7.16
CA GLY A 30 6.76 -1.29 7.82
C GLY A 30 6.71 -2.76 7.44
N ASN A 31 5.78 -3.48 8.07
CA ASN A 31 5.68 -4.94 7.98
C ASN A 31 4.61 -5.43 6.99
N LEU A 32 3.98 -4.55 6.20
CA LEU A 32 2.96 -4.93 5.21
C LEU A 32 3.49 -6.02 4.27
N ALA A 33 2.73 -7.11 4.13
CA ALA A 33 3.10 -8.33 3.40
C ALA A 33 4.19 -9.21 4.04
N PHE A 34 4.57 -8.95 5.29
CA PHE A 34 5.56 -9.76 6.02
C PHE A 34 5.06 -10.26 7.38
N ASP A 35 4.21 -9.52 8.07
CA ASP A 35 3.73 -9.87 9.43
C ASP A 35 2.35 -9.27 9.74
N TYR A 36 1.70 -9.74 10.81
CA TYR A 36 0.46 -9.19 11.35
C TYR A 36 0.54 -8.92 12.87
N PRO A 37 -0.06 -7.82 13.39
CA PRO A 37 -0.85 -6.83 12.65
C PRO A 37 0.02 -5.93 11.75
N ILE A 38 -0.58 -5.46 10.66
CA ILE A 38 0.04 -4.54 9.71
C ILE A 38 0.24 -3.17 10.36
N SER A 39 1.46 -2.66 10.26
CA SER A 39 1.90 -1.37 10.75
C SER A 39 2.95 -0.79 9.81
N GLU A 40 2.71 0.43 9.37
CA GLU A 40 3.63 1.21 8.53
C GLU A 40 4.06 2.48 9.26
N ASP A 41 5.37 2.72 9.27
CA ASP A 41 5.98 3.93 9.80
C ASP A 41 6.03 5.01 8.72
N VAL A 42 5.50 6.18 9.07
CA VAL A 42 5.43 7.34 8.18
C VAL A 42 5.83 8.62 8.90
N ILE A 43 6.18 9.64 8.12
CA ILE A 43 6.32 11.00 8.59
C ILE A 43 5.41 11.92 7.77
N ASP A 44 4.73 12.85 8.45
CA ASP A 44 3.92 13.88 7.81
C ASP A 44 4.75 15.13 7.43
N ASP A 45 4.08 16.14 6.86
CA ASP A 45 4.67 17.40 6.43
C ASP A 45 5.07 18.34 7.58
N GLU A 46 4.63 18.04 8.80
CA GLU A 46 4.97 18.76 10.02
C GLU A 46 6.17 18.13 10.75
N GLY A 47 6.56 16.91 10.33
CA GLY A 47 7.66 16.15 10.89
C GLY A 47 7.25 15.21 12.02
N ASN A 48 5.95 14.97 12.22
CA ASN A 48 5.47 14.02 13.21
C ASN A 48 5.67 12.59 12.69
N TRP A 49 6.19 11.74 13.57
CA TRP A 49 6.37 10.32 13.32
C TRP A 49 5.11 9.57 13.72
N LEU A 50 4.52 8.83 12.77
CA LEU A 50 3.29 8.10 12.96
C LEU A 50 3.51 6.64 12.59
N SER A 51 2.87 5.75 13.36
CA SER A 51 2.74 4.34 13.03
C SER A 51 1.27 4.08 12.73
N ILE A 52 0.98 3.71 11.47
CA ILE A 52 -0.39 3.63 10.95
C ILE A 52 -0.72 2.20 10.50
N GLY A 53 -1.96 1.77 10.78
CA GLY A 53 -2.44 0.44 10.39
C GLY A 53 -2.98 0.37 8.96
N LEU A 54 -3.34 -0.84 8.52
CA LEU A 54 -3.80 -1.09 7.14
C LEU A 54 -4.98 -0.19 6.72
N GLU A 55 -5.98 0.00 7.58
CA GLU A 55 -7.16 0.82 7.24
C GLU A 55 -6.76 2.26 6.92
N GLU A 56 -5.89 2.85 7.75
CA GLU A 56 -5.40 4.21 7.52
C GLU A 56 -4.55 4.29 6.24
N VAL A 57 -3.62 3.34 6.05
CA VAL A 57 -2.83 3.22 4.81
C VAL A 57 -3.75 3.24 3.58
N LEU A 58 -4.80 2.40 3.56
CA LEU A 58 -5.74 2.30 2.45
C LEU A 58 -6.54 3.59 2.21
N SER A 59 -6.96 4.27 3.29
CA SER A 59 -7.70 5.52 3.19
C SER A 59 -6.86 6.68 2.67
N ARG A 60 -5.54 6.67 2.92
CA ARG A 60 -4.59 7.74 2.60
C ARG A 60 -3.63 7.38 1.47
N LEU A 61 -3.91 6.37 0.66
CA LEU A 61 -3.02 5.92 -0.43
C LEU A 61 -2.52 7.06 -1.33
N ASN A 62 -3.38 8.02 -1.67
CA ASN A 62 -3.04 9.15 -2.52
C ASN A 62 -2.20 10.24 -1.83
N ASP A 63 -2.02 10.14 -0.51
CA ASP A 63 -1.21 11.07 0.27
C ASP A 63 0.24 10.62 0.39
N PHE A 64 0.55 9.37 0.04
CA PHE A 64 1.92 8.91 0.00
C PHE A 64 2.68 9.51 -1.18
N GLU A 65 3.71 10.29 -0.88
CA GLU A 65 4.60 10.88 -1.88
C GLU A 65 5.80 9.97 -2.14
N GLY A 66 6.22 9.94 -3.41
CA GLY A 66 7.46 9.28 -3.83
C GLY A 66 7.23 8.00 -4.62
N HIS A 67 8.35 7.32 -4.87
CA HIS A 67 8.40 6.12 -5.70
C HIS A 67 9.32 5.09 -5.08
N ARG A 68 9.03 3.81 -5.34
CA ARG A 68 9.94 2.70 -5.09
C ARG A 68 10.35 2.10 -6.42
N GLY A 69 11.54 2.44 -6.90
CA GLY A 69 11.92 2.13 -8.29
C GLY A 69 11.04 2.91 -9.27
N SER A 70 10.35 2.21 -10.16
CA SER A 70 9.48 2.81 -11.18
C SER A 70 8.01 2.93 -10.79
N VAL A 71 7.60 2.43 -9.62
CA VAL A 71 6.20 2.47 -9.16
C VAL A 71 6.00 3.56 -8.12
N SER A 72 4.83 4.19 -8.13
CA SER A 72 4.47 5.16 -7.09
C SER A 72 4.34 4.46 -5.74
N MET A 73 4.50 5.23 -4.65
CA MET A 73 4.32 4.66 -3.31
C MET A 73 2.91 4.10 -3.10
N ALA A 74 1.88 4.77 -3.63
CA ALA A 74 0.50 4.30 -3.57
C ALA A 74 0.34 2.93 -4.24
N GLU A 75 0.87 2.74 -5.45
CA GLU A 75 0.82 1.46 -6.16
C GLU A 75 1.58 0.36 -5.40
N ASN A 76 2.79 0.66 -4.93
CA ASN A 76 3.58 -0.31 -4.16
C ASN A 76 2.89 -0.73 -2.85
N LEU A 77 2.26 0.19 -2.13
CA LEU A 77 1.52 -0.14 -0.89
C LEU A 77 0.27 -0.97 -1.20
N LEU A 78 -0.44 -0.65 -2.27
CA LEU A 78 -1.62 -1.41 -2.66
C LEU A 78 -1.24 -2.85 -3.09
N ASP A 79 -0.18 -3.00 -3.89
CA ASP A 79 0.34 -4.31 -4.32
C ASP A 79 0.75 -5.18 -3.13
N ARG A 80 1.44 -4.59 -2.13
CA ARG A 80 1.77 -5.28 -0.89
C ARG A 80 0.52 -5.64 -0.07
N ALA A 81 -0.52 -4.81 -0.05
CA ALA A 81 -1.78 -5.16 0.61
C ALA A 81 -2.48 -6.34 -0.09
N PHE A 82 -2.50 -6.40 -1.43
CA PHE A 82 -2.98 -7.58 -2.15
C PHE A 82 -2.17 -8.83 -1.83
N THR A 83 -0.84 -8.72 -1.79
CA THR A 83 0.07 -9.81 -1.41
C THR A 83 -0.25 -10.30 0.01
N ALA A 84 -0.36 -9.40 0.98
CA ALA A 84 -0.72 -9.75 2.36
C ALA A 84 -2.06 -10.50 2.45
N TYR A 85 -3.06 -10.08 1.64
CA TYR A 85 -4.35 -10.75 1.57
C TYR A 85 -4.24 -12.17 0.98
N GLU A 86 -3.52 -12.32 -0.14
CA GLU A 86 -3.32 -13.59 -0.83
C GLU A 86 -2.63 -14.64 0.06
N PHE A 87 -1.62 -14.22 0.82
CA PHE A 87 -0.86 -15.10 1.71
C PHE A 87 -1.46 -15.26 3.11
N GLY A 88 -2.61 -14.64 3.40
CA GLY A 88 -3.27 -14.74 4.71
C GLY A 88 -2.51 -14.05 5.85
N LEU A 89 -1.79 -12.97 5.54
CA LEU A 89 -0.99 -12.16 6.47
C LEU A 89 -1.78 -10.93 6.97
N MET A 90 -3.07 -11.10 7.23
CA MET A 90 -3.96 -10.06 7.74
C MET A 90 -4.75 -10.62 8.92
N THR A 91 -5.01 -9.78 9.93
CA THR A 91 -6.04 -10.11 10.92
C THR A 91 -7.43 -10.11 10.29
N ASP A 92 -8.43 -10.63 11.00
CA ASP A 92 -9.82 -10.63 10.52
C ASP A 92 -10.33 -9.20 10.28
N GLU A 93 -9.96 -8.25 11.15
CA GLU A 93 -10.30 -6.84 11.02
C GLU A 93 -9.63 -6.19 9.79
N GLU A 94 -8.33 -6.46 9.60
CA GLU A 94 -7.56 -5.96 8.47
C GLU A 94 -8.09 -6.49 7.14
N LYS A 95 -8.40 -7.79 7.11
CA LYS A 95 -9.03 -8.45 5.98
C LYS A 95 -10.37 -7.81 5.65
N ALA A 96 -11.22 -7.58 6.64
CA ALA A 96 -12.51 -6.93 6.45
C ALA A 96 -12.34 -5.48 5.92
N ALA A 97 -11.37 -4.73 6.44
CA ALA A 97 -11.06 -3.39 5.97
C ALA A 97 -10.61 -3.38 4.49
N PHE A 98 -9.71 -4.30 4.14
CA PHE A 98 -9.21 -4.46 2.77
C PHE A 98 -10.32 -4.87 1.79
N GLU A 99 -11.12 -5.88 2.11
CA GLU A 99 -12.23 -6.32 1.27
C GLU A 99 -13.27 -5.21 1.07
N ASN A 100 -13.53 -4.42 2.11
CA ASN A 100 -14.41 -3.24 2.00
C ASN A 100 -13.81 -2.15 1.11
N TYR A 101 -12.50 -1.89 1.21
CA TYR A 101 -11.80 -0.98 0.31
C TYR A 101 -11.93 -1.42 -1.16
N VAL A 102 -11.62 -2.70 -1.46
CA VAL A 102 -11.72 -3.26 -2.80
C VAL A 102 -13.15 -3.19 -3.32
N ARG A 103 -14.14 -3.58 -2.51
CA ARG A 103 -15.56 -3.52 -2.87
C ARG A 103 -16.02 -2.10 -3.22
N LYS A 104 -15.59 -1.08 -2.45
CA LYS A 104 -15.91 0.32 -2.72
C LYS A 104 -15.31 0.80 -4.05
N ARG A 105 -14.06 0.42 -4.35
CA ARG A 105 -13.38 0.77 -5.60
C ARG A 105 -13.97 0.05 -6.82
N VAL A 106 -14.29 -1.23 -6.69
CA VAL A 106 -14.90 -2.06 -7.75
C VAL A 106 -16.33 -1.64 -8.04
N LYS A 107 -17.13 -1.19 -7.05
CA LYS A 107 -18.45 -0.60 -7.31
C LYS A 107 -18.40 0.68 -8.14
N GLY A 108 -17.27 1.37 -8.19
CA GLY A 108 -17.03 2.51 -9.09
C GLY A 108 -16.70 2.12 -10.54
N ILE A 109 -16.36 0.84 -10.78
CA ILE A 109 -15.89 0.31 -12.07
C ILE A 109 -16.78 -0.89 -12.43
N ASN A 110 -17.92 -0.64 -13.09
CA ASN A 110 -18.91 -1.61 -13.59
C ASN A 110 -18.49 -3.10 -13.48
N SER A 111 -18.82 -3.68 -12.33
CA SER A 111 -18.08 -4.75 -11.66
C SER A 111 -18.30 -6.17 -12.20
N LEU A 112 -19.09 -6.36 -13.26
CA LEU A 112 -19.37 -7.67 -13.84
C LEU A 112 -18.54 -7.98 -15.09
N ASN A 113 -18.16 -6.97 -15.88
CA ASN A 113 -17.45 -7.20 -17.14
C ASN A 113 -15.92 -7.33 -16.97
N MET A 114 -15.32 -6.65 -16.00
CA MET A 114 -13.88 -6.74 -15.74
C MET A 114 -13.49 -7.98 -14.93
N VAL A 115 -14.32 -8.34 -13.95
CA VAL A 115 -14.12 -9.56 -13.14
C VAL A 115 -14.27 -10.81 -14.01
N LYS A 116 -15.24 -10.85 -14.94
CA LYS A 116 -15.42 -11.97 -15.87
C LYS A 116 -14.26 -12.12 -16.87
N ASN A 117 -13.70 -11.01 -17.36
CA ASN A 117 -12.57 -11.04 -18.30
C ASN A 117 -11.22 -11.32 -17.61
N GLY A 118 -11.01 -10.84 -16.38
CA GLY A 118 -9.81 -11.13 -15.59
C GLY A 118 -9.76 -12.58 -15.11
N LEU A 119 -10.83 -13.08 -14.49
CA LEU A 119 -10.90 -14.48 -14.02
C LEU A 119 -10.81 -15.51 -15.15
N LEU A 120 -11.35 -15.22 -16.35
CA LEU A 120 -11.21 -16.13 -17.51
C LEU A 120 -9.79 -16.13 -18.10
N ALA A 121 -9.04 -15.04 -17.98
CA ALA A 121 -7.64 -14.99 -18.40
C ALA A 121 -6.75 -15.83 -17.47
N ASP A 122 -6.97 -15.73 -16.16
CA ASP A 122 -6.22 -16.48 -15.16
C ASP A 122 -6.58 -17.97 -15.16
N PHE A 123 -7.85 -18.35 -15.34
CA PHE A 123 -8.22 -19.77 -15.48
C PHE A 123 -7.63 -20.45 -16.72
N LYS A 124 -7.49 -19.74 -17.86
CA LYS A 124 -6.85 -20.29 -19.06
C LYS A 124 -5.34 -20.41 -18.89
N HIS A 125 -4.70 -19.49 -18.16
CA HIS A 125 -3.27 -19.55 -17.89
C HIS A 125 -2.95 -20.68 -16.91
N VAL A 126 -3.75 -20.83 -15.84
CA VAL A 126 -3.62 -21.90 -14.84
C VAL A 126 -3.96 -23.28 -15.44
N ASN A 127 -5.00 -23.43 -16.27
CA ASN A 127 -5.25 -24.73 -16.92
C ASN A 127 -4.14 -25.15 -17.89
N ARG A 128 -3.47 -24.21 -18.57
CA ARG A 128 -2.36 -24.53 -19.48
C ARG A 128 -1.09 -24.94 -18.73
N ILE A 129 -0.88 -24.39 -17.54
CA ILE A 129 0.29 -24.69 -16.68
C ILE A 129 0.06 -25.98 -15.87
N PHE A 130 -1.18 -26.28 -15.47
CA PHE A 130 -1.48 -27.44 -14.61
C PHE A 130 -1.98 -28.70 -15.32
N LEU A 131 -2.54 -28.61 -16.54
CA LEU A 131 -3.12 -29.77 -17.25
C LEU A 131 -2.41 -30.19 -18.54
N GLY A 132 -1.22 -29.65 -18.83
CA GLY A 132 -0.28 -30.26 -19.79
C GLY A 132 -0.87 -30.75 -21.12
N ASN A 133 -1.47 -29.85 -21.90
CA ASN A 133 -1.65 -30.02 -23.35
C ASN A 133 -0.98 -28.87 -24.09
#